data_AF-A0A358UZD9-F1
#
_entry.id   AF-A0A358UZD9-F1
#
_cell.length_a   1.000
_cell.length_b   1.000
_cell.length_c   1.000
_cell.angle_alpha   90.00
_cell.angle_beta   90.00
_cell.angle_gamma   90.00
#
_symmetry.space_group_name_H-M   'P 1'
#
loop_
_entity.id
_entity.type
_entity.pdbx_description
1 polymer ?
#
loop_
_entity_poly.entity_id
_entity_poly.type
_entity_poly.pdbx_seq_one_letter_code
_entity_poly.pdbx_strand_id
1 'polypeptide(L)'
;MQSKIKNIPIFKLVIAIRGLLFGVAVALILLIFSQTETFSRIKLIALDLNYKFRPPIHFRNDLGYIDFDDRSIITFGKWPWTRNRETALNQAMSLYGAKVVGYDVFFTEPNDIVFNPQRIHEILSDTSNHKEPSAETAFRDYDLELEESILNAGNIYLPEFMILAPPEIRSDKVAVQKEVDRIFAMQSEEKKA
;
A
#
# COMPACT_ATOMS: atom_id res chain seq x y z
N MET A 1 20.58 56.18 13.03
CA MET A 1 20.67 54.71 13.20
C MET A 1 21.11 54.06 11.89
N GLN A 2 22.29 54.42 11.39
CA GLN A 2 22.87 53.99 10.11
C GLN A 2 24.39 54.14 10.26
N SER A 3 25.13 53.07 10.53
CA SER A 3 26.60 52.94 10.26
C SER A 3 27.25 51.84 11.11
N LYS A 4 26.92 50.57 10.84
CA LYS A 4 27.78 49.46 11.28
C LYS A 4 28.19 48.53 10.13
N ILE A 5 28.21 49.06 8.91
CA ILE A 5 28.71 48.38 7.70
C ILE A 5 30.08 48.98 7.29
N LYS A 6 30.82 49.62 8.21
CA LYS A 6 32.11 50.23 7.88
C LYS A 6 33.28 49.34 8.33
N ASN A 7 33.95 48.80 7.31
CA ASN A 7 35.34 48.30 7.30
C ASN A 7 35.57 46.87 7.81
N ILE A 8 35.02 45.88 7.09
CA ILE A 8 35.78 44.63 6.93
C ILE A 8 37.07 45.03 6.19
N PRO A 9 38.27 44.75 6.73
CA PRO A 9 39.51 45.09 6.04
C PRO A 9 39.51 44.38 4.69
N ILE A 10 39.80 45.11 3.62
CA ILE A 10 39.78 44.64 2.23
C ILE A 10 40.51 43.29 2.10
N PHE A 11 41.57 43.09 2.90
CA PHE A 11 42.29 41.83 3.04
C PHE A 11 41.43 40.62 3.46
N LYS A 12 40.56 40.74 4.47
CA LYS A 12 39.67 39.66 4.91
C LYS A 12 38.60 39.34 3.86
N LEU A 13 38.11 40.35 3.16
CA LEU A 13 37.15 40.17 2.07
C LEU A 13 37.78 39.42 0.87
N VAL A 14 39.01 39.78 0.51
CA VAL A 14 39.75 39.10 -0.58
C VAL A 14 40.05 37.63 -0.23
N ILE A 15 40.39 37.32 1.02
CA ILE A 15 40.59 35.93 1.46
C ILE A 15 39.27 35.14 1.38
N ALA A 16 38.16 35.71 1.84
CA ALA A 16 36.85 35.06 1.78
C ALA A 16 36.41 34.78 0.33
N ILE A 17 36.58 35.73 -0.57
CA ILE A 17 36.27 35.57 -2.00
C ILE A 17 37.15 34.48 -2.63
N ARG A 18 38.45 34.46 -2.32
CA ARG A 18 39.36 33.42 -2.82
C ARG A 18 38.98 32.03 -2.31
N GLY A 19 38.60 31.91 -1.04
CA GLY A 19 38.10 30.66 -0.47
C GLY A 19 36.81 30.19 -1.14
N LEU A 20 35.86 31.10 -1.38
CA LEU A 20 34.63 30.79 -2.10
C LEU A 20 34.89 30.33 -3.53
N LEU A 21 35.73 31.07 -4.28
CA LEU A 21 36.10 30.71 -5.65
C LEU A 21 36.79 29.34 -5.72
N PHE A 22 37.67 29.04 -4.75
CA PHE A 22 38.29 27.73 -4.66
C PHE A 22 37.26 26.62 -4.39
N GLY A 23 36.35 26.83 -3.44
CA GLY A 23 35.26 25.89 -3.16
C GLY A 23 34.37 25.63 -4.38
N VAL A 24 33.99 26.70 -5.10
CA VAL A 24 33.21 26.61 -6.34
C VAL A 24 33.99 25.86 -7.43
N ALA A 25 35.29 26.15 -7.59
CA ALA A 25 36.13 25.46 -8.56
C ALA A 25 36.23 23.96 -8.26
N VAL A 26 36.46 23.59 -6.99
CA VAL A 26 36.48 22.18 -6.57
C VAL A 26 35.13 21.51 -6.80
N ALA A 27 34.02 22.16 -6.45
CA ALA A 27 32.68 21.63 -6.67
C ALA A 27 32.38 21.41 -8.16
N LEU A 28 32.79 22.34 -9.03
CA LEU A 28 32.64 22.20 -10.47
C LEU A 28 33.48 21.04 -11.02
N ILE A 29 34.72 20.88 -10.54
CA ILE A 29 35.58 19.75 -10.93
C ILE A 29 34.94 18.42 -10.52
N LEU A 30 34.44 18.32 -9.29
CA LEU A 30 33.76 17.12 -8.80
C LEU A 30 32.47 16.83 -9.57
N LEU A 31 31.70 17.87 -9.94
CA LEU A 31 30.50 17.74 -10.75
C LEU A 31 30.82 17.24 -12.15
N ILE A 32 31.85 17.76 -12.80
CA ILE A 32 32.29 17.27 -14.12
C ILE A 32 32.77 15.81 -14.01
N PHE A 33 33.53 15.50 -12.96
CA PHE A 33 34.01 14.13 -12.71
C PHE A 33 32.86 13.15 -12.44
N SER A 34 31.80 13.57 -11.73
CA SER A 34 30.66 12.70 -11.42
C SER A 34 29.85 12.29 -12.65
N GLN A 35 29.94 13.05 -13.75
CA GLN A 35 29.29 12.73 -15.02
C GLN A 35 30.09 11.73 -15.87
N THR A 36 31.24 11.25 -15.38
CA THR A 36 32.08 10.30 -16.13
C THR A 36 31.71 8.85 -15.85
N GLU A 37 31.89 7.98 -16.85
CA GLU A 37 31.70 6.54 -16.72
C GLU A 37 32.60 5.90 -15.65
N THR A 38 33.80 6.45 -15.45
CA THR A 38 34.75 5.98 -14.42
C THR A 38 34.18 6.16 -13.02
N PHE A 39 33.54 7.30 -12.75
CA PHE A 39 32.91 7.55 -11.46
C PHE A 39 31.75 6.58 -11.22
N SER A 40 30.93 6.31 -12.24
CA SER A 40 29.87 5.29 -12.19
C SER A 40 30.41 3.90 -11.86
N ARG A 41 31.53 3.49 -12.47
CA ARG A 41 32.19 2.20 -12.17
C ARG A 41 32.69 2.13 -10.74
N ILE A 42 33.31 3.20 -10.23
CA ILE A 42 33.76 3.28 -8.84
C ILE A 42 32.56 3.17 -7.90
N LYS A 43 31.43 3.82 -8.22
CA LYS A 43 30.19 3.73 -7.45
C LYS A 43 29.65 2.30 -7.42
N LEU A 44 29.64 1.59 -8.55
CA LEU A 44 29.21 0.19 -8.62
C LEU A 44 30.13 -0.73 -7.81
N ILE A 45 31.44 -0.56 -7.91
CA ILE A 45 32.41 -1.32 -7.09
C ILE A 45 32.19 -1.03 -5.60
N ALA A 46 32.03 0.24 -5.23
CA ALA A 46 31.74 0.61 -3.84
C ALA A 46 30.43 -0.02 -3.35
N LEU A 47 29.41 -0.10 -4.20
CA LEU A 47 28.15 -0.76 -3.90
C LEU A 47 28.33 -2.27 -3.69
N ASP A 48 29.06 -2.95 -4.59
CA ASP A 48 29.36 -4.38 -4.48
C ASP A 48 30.17 -4.69 -3.22
N LEU A 49 31.14 -3.83 -2.88
CA LEU A 49 31.89 -3.94 -1.63
C LEU A 49 30.98 -3.81 -0.41
N ASN A 50 30.03 -2.86 -0.43
CA ASN A 50 29.04 -2.74 0.64
C ASN A 50 28.23 -4.03 0.81
N TYR A 51 27.79 -4.67 -0.27
CA TYR A 51 27.08 -5.95 -0.19
C TYR A 51 27.98 -7.09 0.31
N LYS A 52 29.25 -7.13 -0.10
CA LYS A 52 30.21 -8.15 0.32
C LYS A 52 30.62 -8.03 1.78
N PHE A 53 30.74 -6.81 2.29
CA PHE A 53 31.06 -6.54 3.70
C PHE A 53 29.82 -6.48 4.60
N ARG A 54 28.61 -6.57 4.03
CA ARG A 54 27.38 -6.60 4.82
C ARG A 54 27.36 -7.88 5.65
N PRO A 55 27.21 -7.78 6.98
CA PRO A 55 27.04 -8.97 7.81
C PRO A 55 25.75 -9.71 7.39
N PRO A 56 25.68 -11.04 7.57
CA PRO A 56 24.47 -11.81 7.30
C PRO A 56 23.28 -11.22 8.06
N ILE A 57 22.17 -11.04 7.36
CA ILE A 57 20.92 -10.65 7.99
C ILE A 57 20.44 -11.87 8.78
N HIS A 58 20.18 -11.70 10.07
CA HIS A 58 19.67 -12.78 10.91
C HIS A 58 18.22 -13.02 10.53
N PHE A 59 17.95 -14.21 9.98
CA PHE A 59 16.59 -14.63 9.67
C PHE A 59 15.86 -14.98 10.97
N ARG A 60 14.66 -14.44 11.10
CA ARG A 60 13.75 -14.72 12.19
C ARG A 60 12.89 -15.91 11.80
N ASN A 61 12.92 -16.97 12.58
CA ASN A 61 12.13 -18.18 12.31
C ASN A 61 10.63 -17.99 12.58
N ASP A 62 10.26 -16.86 13.20
CA ASP A 62 8.89 -16.46 13.52
C ASP A 62 8.32 -15.41 12.56
N LEU A 63 9.05 -15.09 11.48
CA LEU A 63 8.64 -14.11 10.47
C LEU A 63 8.63 -14.76 9.08
N GLY A 64 7.49 -14.69 8.41
CA GLY A 64 7.32 -15.08 7.02
C GLY A 64 6.68 -13.96 6.22
N TYR A 65 6.83 -14.01 4.90
CA TYR A 65 6.14 -13.13 3.97
C TYR A 65 5.50 -13.97 2.86
N ILE A 66 4.41 -13.47 2.31
CA ILE A 66 3.73 -14.04 1.16
C ILE A 66 3.84 -12.99 0.06
N ASP A 67 4.45 -13.37 -1.05
CA ASP A 67 4.76 -12.45 -2.14
C ASP A 67 3.91 -12.77 -3.37
N PHE A 68 3.57 -11.74 -4.11
CA PHE A 68 2.83 -11.82 -5.37
C PHE A 68 3.83 -11.85 -6.52
N ASP A 69 4.59 -12.95 -6.63
CA ASP A 69 5.64 -13.10 -7.63
C ASP A 69 5.10 -13.58 -8.99
N ASP A 70 5.96 -13.60 -10.01
CA ASP A 70 5.60 -14.08 -11.36
C ASP A 70 5.02 -15.50 -11.35
N ARG A 71 5.50 -16.38 -10.46
CA ARG A 71 5.01 -17.76 -10.36
C ARG A 71 3.57 -17.76 -9.86
N SER A 72 3.26 -16.92 -8.87
CA SER A 72 1.91 -16.74 -8.36
C SER A 72 0.96 -16.21 -9.43
N ILE A 73 1.40 -15.24 -10.24
CA ILE A 73 0.61 -14.66 -11.34
C ILE A 73 0.34 -15.70 -12.44
N ILE A 74 1.36 -16.48 -12.81
CA ILE A 74 1.20 -17.59 -13.77
C ILE A 74 0.22 -18.64 -13.25
N THR A 75 0.23 -18.90 -11.93
CA THR A 75 -0.59 -19.95 -11.32
C THR A 75 -2.04 -19.52 -11.09
N PHE A 76 -2.27 -18.31 -10.59
CA PHE A 76 -3.59 -17.84 -10.12
C PHE A 76 -4.24 -16.83 -11.05
N GLY A 77 -3.51 -16.35 -12.05
CA GLY A 77 -3.95 -15.36 -13.02
C GLY A 77 -3.47 -13.95 -12.68
N LYS A 78 -3.93 -13.01 -13.50
CA LYS A 78 -3.54 -11.60 -13.42
C LYS A 78 -3.98 -10.97 -12.09
N TRP A 79 -3.07 -10.31 -11.40
CA TRP A 79 -3.35 -9.42 -10.27
C TRP A 79 -3.99 -8.10 -10.75
N PRO A 80 -4.95 -7.49 -10.01
CA PRO A 80 -5.49 -7.87 -8.70
C PRO A 80 -6.41 -9.08 -8.74
N TRP A 81 -6.31 -9.93 -7.72
CA TRP A 81 -7.17 -11.10 -7.57
C TRP A 81 -8.50 -10.76 -6.89
N THR A 82 -9.48 -11.65 -7.04
CA THR A 82 -10.78 -11.57 -6.36
C THR A 82 -10.65 -11.83 -4.86
N ARG A 83 -11.47 -11.18 -4.03
CA ARG A 83 -11.28 -11.25 -2.56
C ARG A 83 -11.48 -12.62 -1.95
N ASN A 84 -12.22 -13.51 -2.60
CA ASN A 84 -12.31 -14.89 -2.14
C ASN A 84 -10.94 -15.58 -2.03
N ARG A 85 -9.95 -15.18 -2.85
CA ARG A 85 -8.57 -15.69 -2.70
C ARG A 85 -7.93 -15.15 -1.43
N GLU A 86 -8.14 -13.88 -1.12
CA GLU A 86 -7.67 -13.26 0.13
C GLU A 86 -8.33 -13.92 1.35
N THR A 87 -9.63 -14.22 1.28
CA THR A 87 -10.34 -15.00 2.31
C THR A 87 -9.70 -16.37 2.52
N ALA A 88 -9.38 -17.09 1.44
CA ALA A 88 -8.68 -18.38 1.53
C ALA A 88 -7.26 -18.23 2.12
N LEU A 89 -6.56 -17.15 1.79
CA LEU A 89 -5.25 -16.84 2.35
C LEU A 89 -5.32 -16.60 3.87
N ASN A 90 -6.30 -15.81 4.31
CA ASN A 90 -6.57 -15.55 5.73
C ASN A 90 -6.88 -16.83 6.51
N GLN A 91 -7.70 -17.71 5.94
CA GLN A 91 -7.99 -19.02 6.52
C GLN A 91 -6.73 -19.88 6.62
N ALA A 92 -5.89 -19.90 5.59
CA ALA A 92 -4.62 -20.61 5.62
C ALA A 92 -3.70 -20.07 6.74
N MET A 93 -3.56 -18.76 6.87
CA MET A 93 -2.74 -18.14 7.92
C MET A 93 -3.23 -18.49 9.33
N SER A 94 -4.55 -18.52 9.52
CA SER A 94 -5.17 -18.98 10.77
C SER A 94 -4.88 -20.46 11.06
N LEU A 95 -5.01 -21.34 10.04
CA LEU A 95 -4.69 -22.77 10.15
C LEU A 95 -3.23 -23.03 10.50
N TYR A 96 -2.30 -22.25 9.97
CA TYR A 96 -0.87 -22.34 10.29
C TYR A 96 -0.49 -21.66 11.61
N GLY A 97 -1.45 -21.08 12.34
CA GLY A 97 -1.23 -20.49 13.66
C GLY A 97 -0.43 -19.18 13.62
N ALA A 98 -0.54 -18.41 12.54
CA ALA A 98 0.09 -17.10 12.46
C ALA A 98 -0.40 -16.22 13.62
N LYS A 99 0.53 -15.61 14.38
CA LYS A 99 0.17 -14.76 15.53
C LYS A 99 -0.34 -13.39 15.10
N VAL A 100 0.27 -12.82 14.08
CA VAL A 100 -0.02 -11.49 13.51
C VAL A 100 0.14 -11.59 12.01
N VAL A 101 -0.83 -11.07 11.25
CA VAL A 101 -0.79 -11.00 9.79
C VAL A 101 -0.93 -9.55 9.37
N GLY A 102 0.03 -9.04 8.61
CA GLY A 102 -0.01 -7.69 8.05
C GLY A 102 -0.16 -7.75 6.54
N TYR A 103 -1.09 -6.97 6.01
CA TYR A 103 -1.25 -6.76 4.58
C TYR A 103 -0.42 -5.55 4.12
N ASP A 104 0.30 -5.69 3.01
CA ASP A 104 0.99 -4.59 2.30
C ASP A 104 0.34 -4.36 0.93
N VAL A 105 -0.98 -4.50 0.86
CA VAL A 105 -1.78 -4.20 -0.33
C VAL A 105 -3.02 -3.41 0.07
N PHE A 106 -3.42 -2.48 -0.80
CA PHE A 106 -4.57 -1.63 -0.59
C PHE A 106 -5.80 -2.16 -1.31
N PHE A 107 -6.95 -1.92 -0.69
CA PHE A 107 -8.22 -2.49 -1.06
C PHE A 107 -9.24 -1.38 -1.31
N THR A 108 -8.88 -0.46 -2.21
CA THR A 108 -9.57 0.82 -2.41
C THR A 108 -10.81 0.74 -3.29
N GLU A 109 -10.93 -0.30 -4.10
CA GLU A 109 -12.04 -0.48 -5.03
C GLU A 109 -12.92 -1.65 -4.58
N PRO A 110 -14.26 -1.52 -4.70
CA PRO A 110 -15.17 -2.63 -4.44
C PRO A 110 -14.94 -3.74 -5.47
N ASN A 111 -15.01 -4.98 -5.02
CA ASN A 111 -14.95 -6.14 -5.88
C ASN A 111 -16.30 -6.40 -6.57
N ASP A 112 -16.25 -7.05 -7.73
CA ASP A 112 -17.46 -7.39 -8.46
C ASP A 112 -18.29 -8.42 -7.69
N ILE A 113 -19.60 -8.18 -7.63
CA ILE A 113 -20.56 -9.16 -7.13
C ILE A 113 -20.80 -10.19 -8.23
N VAL A 114 -20.48 -11.46 -7.94
CA VAL A 114 -20.53 -12.54 -8.94
C VAL A 114 -21.73 -13.44 -8.68
N PHE A 115 -22.42 -13.82 -9.75
CA PHE A 115 -23.52 -14.78 -9.70
C PHE A 115 -23.01 -16.19 -9.35
N ASN A 116 -23.68 -16.88 -8.42
CA ASN A 116 -23.27 -18.18 -7.91
C ASN A 116 -24.17 -19.33 -8.43
N PRO A 117 -23.81 -20.00 -9.53
CA PRO A 117 -24.63 -21.05 -10.11
C PRO A 117 -24.74 -22.31 -9.25
N GLN A 118 -23.76 -22.60 -8.39
CA GLN A 118 -23.79 -23.76 -7.50
C GLN A 118 -24.95 -23.67 -6.49
N ARG A 119 -25.32 -22.44 -6.11
CA ARG A 119 -26.43 -22.18 -5.18
C ARG A 119 -27.81 -22.37 -5.82
N ILE A 120 -27.89 -22.28 -7.16
CA ILE A 120 -29.11 -22.64 -7.89
C ILE A 120 -29.43 -24.12 -7.69
N HIS A 121 -28.43 -25.01 -7.67
CA HIS A 121 -28.66 -26.43 -7.43
C HIS A 121 -29.22 -26.68 -6.03
N GLU A 122 -28.73 -25.98 -5.01
CA GLU A 122 -29.29 -26.05 -3.65
C GLU A 122 -30.76 -25.61 -3.63
N ILE A 123 -31.07 -24.45 -4.24
CA ILE A 123 -32.43 -23.90 -4.34
C ILE A 123 -33.37 -24.84 -5.11
N LEU A 124 -32.92 -25.43 -6.21
CA LEU A 124 -33.72 -26.36 -7.01
C LEU A 124 -33.89 -27.72 -6.32
N SER A 125 -32.91 -28.13 -5.51
CA SER A 125 -32.94 -29.41 -4.78
C SER A 125 -33.74 -29.34 -3.48
N ASP A 126 -33.84 -28.17 -2.84
CA ASP A 126 -34.67 -27.96 -1.65
C ASP A 126 -36.10 -27.59 -2.05
N THR A 127 -36.80 -28.52 -2.70
CA THR A 127 -38.23 -28.36 -3.05
C THR A 127 -39.16 -28.45 -1.82
N SER A 128 -38.60 -28.67 -0.62
CA SER A 128 -39.35 -28.93 0.61
C SER A 128 -39.59 -27.67 1.45
N ASN A 129 -38.66 -26.72 1.45
CA ASN A 129 -38.81 -25.43 2.11
C ASN A 129 -39.26 -24.36 1.11
N HIS A 130 -40.50 -23.89 1.24
CA HIS A 130 -41.09 -22.83 0.41
C HIS A 130 -40.50 -21.43 0.69
N LYS A 131 -39.21 -21.33 1.05
CA LYS A 131 -38.54 -20.03 1.10
C LYS A 131 -38.12 -19.69 -0.32
N GLU A 132 -38.89 -18.80 -0.94
CA GLU A 132 -38.49 -18.07 -2.15
C GLU A 132 -37.01 -17.71 -2.04
N PRO A 133 -36.16 -18.15 -2.97
CA PRO A 133 -34.75 -17.78 -2.96
C PRO A 133 -34.67 -16.26 -3.08
N SER A 134 -34.36 -15.57 -1.97
CA SER A 134 -34.09 -14.14 -2.02
C SER A 134 -32.99 -13.93 -3.05
N ALA A 135 -33.18 -12.96 -3.96
CA ALA A 135 -32.18 -12.57 -4.95
C ALA A 135 -30.81 -12.29 -4.29
N GLU A 136 -30.81 -11.86 -3.02
CA GLU A 136 -29.63 -11.63 -2.20
C GLU A 136 -28.76 -12.88 -2.02
N THR A 137 -29.36 -14.07 -2.00
CA THR A 137 -28.65 -15.35 -1.83
C THR A 137 -28.02 -15.88 -3.12
N ALA A 138 -28.48 -15.40 -4.29
CA ALA A 138 -28.00 -15.86 -5.60
C ALA A 138 -26.65 -15.25 -5.99
N PHE A 139 -26.26 -14.16 -5.31
CA PHE A 139 -25.03 -13.43 -5.56
C PHE A 139 -24.02 -13.65 -4.43
N ARG A 140 -22.74 -13.67 -4.80
CA ARG A 140 -21.63 -13.68 -3.84
C ARG A 140 -20.99 -12.31 -3.80
N ASP A 141 -20.89 -11.78 -2.60
CA ASP A 141 -20.21 -10.53 -2.31
C ASP A 141 -18.85 -10.87 -1.68
N TYR A 142 -17.79 -10.72 -2.47
CA TYR A 142 -16.44 -11.08 -2.05
C TYR A 142 -15.87 -10.11 -1.01
N ASP A 143 -16.28 -8.84 -1.02
CA ASP A 143 -15.82 -7.89 -0.01
C ASP A 143 -16.40 -8.24 1.36
N LEU A 144 -17.68 -8.66 1.43
CA LEU A 144 -18.27 -9.19 2.67
C LEU A 144 -17.56 -10.45 3.15
N GLU A 145 -17.24 -11.40 2.26
CA GLU A 145 -16.49 -12.62 2.62
C GLU A 145 -15.10 -12.29 3.20
N LEU A 146 -14.43 -11.27 2.65
CA LEU A 146 -13.13 -10.84 3.13
C LEU A 146 -13.24 -10.18 4.51
N GLU A 147 -14.19 -9.26 4.67
CA GLU A 147 -14.48 -8.59 5.95
C GLU A 147 -14.73 -9.62 7.06
N GLU A 148 -15.62 -10.58 6.81
CA GLU A 148 -15.90 -11.65 7.76
C GLU A 148 -14.66 -12.49 8.09
N SER A 149 -13.82 -12.79 7.09
CA SER A 149 -12.57 -13.54 7.34
C SER A 149 -11.58 -12.78 8.23
N ILE A 150 -11.49 -11.46 8.07
CA ILE A 150 -10.61 -10.60 8.85
C ILE A 150 -11.10 -10.53 10.30
N LEU A 151 -12.41 -10.32 10.49
CA LEU A 151 -13.04 -10.28 11.81
C LEU A 151 -12.90 -11.62 12.53
N ASN A 152 -13.12 -12.74 11.83
CA ASN A 152 -13.04 -14.08 12.42
C ASN A 152 -11.60 -14.47 12.81
N ALA A 153 -10.60 -14.03 12.07
CA ALA A 153 -9.20 -14.27 12.43
C ALA A 153 -8.75 -13.43 13.64
N GLY A 154 -9.22 -12.18 13.75
CA GLY A 154 -8.96 -11.29 14.88
C GLY A 154 -7.50 -10.82 15.04
N ASN A 155 -6.62 -11.18 14.11
CA ASN A 155 -5.19 -10.89 14.15
C ASN A 155 -4.62 -10.44 12.79
N ILE A 156 -5.50 -10.01 11.89
CA ILE A 156 -5.16 -9.47 10.57
C ILE A 156 -5.23 -7.93 10.63
N TYR A 157 -4.19 -7.28 10.13
CA TYR A 157 -4.06 -5.83 10.09
C TYR A 157 -3.91 -5.37 8.64
N LEU A 158 -4.80 -4.47 8.23
CA LEU A 158 -4.74 -3.82 6.92
C LEU A 158 -3.92 -2.52 7.01
N PRO A 159 -3.33 -2.07 5.88
CA PRO A 159 -2.54 -0.84 5.85
C PRO A 159 -3.42 0.42 5.93
N GLU A 160 -4.74 0.29 5.80
CA GLU A 160 -5.71 1.37 5.88
C GLU A 160 -6.45 1.39 7.22
N PHE A 161 -6.78 2.60 7.72
CA PHE A 161 -7.70 2.78 8.84
C PHE A 161 -9.13 2.49 8.38
N MET A 162 -9.50 1.21 8.33
CA MET A 162 -10.88 0.83 8.02
C MET A 162 -11.74 1.13 9.26
N ILE A 163 -12.59 2.16 9.18
CA ILE A 163 -13.70 2.28 10.13
C ILE A 163 -14.67 1.17 9.75
N LEU A 164 -14.64 0.06 10.49
CA LEU A 164 -15.65 -0.98 10.36
C LEU A 164 -17.02 -0.31 10.56
N ALA A 165 -17.82 -0.26 9.50
CA ALA A 165 -19.14 0.32 9.58
C ALA A 165 -19.95 -0.47 10.63
N PRO A 166 -20.60 0.20 11.59
CA PRO A 166 -21.48 -0.48 12.53
C PRO A 166 -22.51 -1.33 11.78
N PRO A 167 -22.92 -2.50 12.32
CA PRO A 167 -23.85 -3.42 11.66
C PRO A 167 -25.15 -2.76 11.16
N GLU A 168 -25.58 -1.69 11.81
CA GLU A 168 -26.78 -0.91 11.46
C GLU A 168 -26.65 -0.09 10.16
N ILE A 169 -25.43 0.30 9.76
CA ILE A 169 -25.21 1.06 8.50
C ILE A 169 -25.11 0.12 7.29
N ARG A 170 -24.81 -1.17 7.53
CA ARG A 170 -24.63 -2.22 6.50
C ARG A 170 -25.90 -2.49 5.66
N SER A 171 -27.10 -2.14 6.15
CA SER A 171 -28.36 -2.49 5.47
C SER A 171 -28.94 -1.40 4.55
N ASP A 172 -28.43 -0.17 4.57
CA ASP A 172 -29.04 0.93 3.81
C ASP A 172 -28.04 1.60 2.87
N LYS A 173 -27.70 0.87 1.79
CA LYS A 173 -26.79 1.33 0.72
C LYS A 173 -27.22 2.69 0.14
N VAL A 174 -28.52 3.02 0.17
CA VAL A 174 -29.08 4.29 -0.33
C VAL A 174 -28.75 5.45 0.62
N ALA A 175 -28.81 5.23 1.94
CA ALA A 175 -28.45 6.25 2.92
C ALA A 175 -26.95 6.57 2.90
N VAL A 176 -26.10 5.55 2.74
CA VAL A 176 -24.64 5.72 2.63
C VAL A 176 -24.29 6.51 1.38
N GLN A 177 -24.84 6.16 0.22
CA GLN A 177 -24.56 6.89 -1.03
C GLN A 177 -24.99 8.36 -0.95
N LYS A 178 -26.14 8.64 -0.33
CA LYS A 178 -26.65 10.00 -0.17
C LYS A 178 -25.78 10.87 0.75
N GLU A 179 -25.13 10.29 1.75
CA GLU A 179 -24.21 11.01 2.62
C GLU A 179 -22.86 11.25 1.94
N VAL A 180 -22.36 10.25 1.21
CA VAL A 180 -21.15 10.37 0.39
C VAL A 180 -21.29 11.48 -0.64
N ASP A 181 -22.40 11.52 -1.37
CA ASP A 181 -22.69 12.58 -2.35
C ASP A 181 -22.77 13.97 -1.70
N ARG A 182 -23.31 14.06 -0.47
CA ARG A 182 -23.38 15.31 0.28
C ARG A 182 -21.99 15.82 0.69
N ILE A 183 -21.12 14.93 1.16
CA ILE A 183 -19.74 15.27 1.55
C ILE A 183 -18.94 15.74 0.33
N PHE A 184 -19.08 15.06 -0.81
CA PHE A 184 -18.41 15.48 -2.05
C PHE A 184 -18.91 16.83 -2.56
N ALA A 185 -20.21 17.12 -2.44
CA ALA A 185 -20.76 18.42 -2.77
C ALA A 185 -20.16 19.53 -1.88
N MET A 186 -20.06 19.31 -0.57
CA MET A 186 -19.46 20.27 0.37
C MET A 186 -17.99 20.57 0.04
N GLN A 187 -17.19 19.55 -0.27
CA GLN A 187 -15.78 19.73 -0.66
C GLN A 187 -15.62 20.46 -2.00
N SER A 188 -16.61 20.34 -2.89
CA SER A 188 -16.61 21.03 -4.18
C SER A 188 -16.96 22.52 -4.09
N GLU A 189 -17.74 22.90 -3.07
CA GLU A 189 -18.08 24.30 -2.77
C GLU A 189 -16.94 25.01 -2.03
N GLU A 190 -16.26 24.30 -1.12
CA GLU A 190 -15.12 24.84 -0.38
C GLU A 190 -13.90 25.12 -1.30
N LYS A 191 -13.77 24.39 -2.42
CA LYS A 191 -12.75 24.66 -3.46
C LYS A 191 -13.09 25.80 -4.42
N LYS A 192 -14.32 26.34 -4.37
CA LYS A 192 -14.77 27.46 -5.22
C LYS A 192 -14.79 28.81 -4.49
N ALA A 193 -14.55 28.81 -3.18
CA ALA A 193 -14.30 30.00 -2.36
C ALA A 193 -12.78 30.28 -2.30
#